data_AF-A0ABD3DEL5-F1
#
_entry.id   AF-A0ABD3DEL5-F1
#
_cell.length_a   1.000
_cell.length_b   1.000
_cell.length_c   1.000
_cell.angle_alpha   90.00
_cell.angle_beta   90.00
_cell.angle_gamma   90.00
#
_symmetry.space_group_name_H-M   'P 1'
#
loop_
_entity.id
_entity.type
_entity.pdbx_description
1 polymer ?
#
loop_
_entity_poly.entity_id
_entity_poly.type
_entity_poly.pdbx_seq_one_letter_code
_entity_poly.pdbx_strand_id
1 'polypeptide(L)'
;MGKRNRAAVVVLGDIGRSPRMQYHALSLARQACLDVDIVAYGGSEPHISVSQHQSIHIHKMPQWPTFPRILAKLLRPLFLILKPLFQFLVLLWYLCVKIPAPDVFIVQNPPSVPTLVVVKLASWFRHSAFIVDWHNFGYTLLDLSLGRNSLFVPMYRWIERRFGKMAHGSLCVTRAMQHELSHNWGIKATVLYDQPPEFFRPASLTEKHNMSKFICHHYT
;
A
#
# COMPACT_ATOMS: atom_id res chain seq x y z
N MET A 1 4.46 -24.48 14.14
CA MET A 1 3.33 -24.09 13.27
C MET A 1 3.65 -24.53 11.85
N GLY A 2 2.75 -25.26 11.20
CA GLY A 2 2.93 -25.65 9.80
C GLY A 2 2.88 -24.42 8.89
N LYS A 3 3.70 -24.42 7.83
CA LYS A 3 3.72 -23.36 6.81
C LYS A 3 2.46 -23.47 5.95
N ARG A 4 1.70 -22.39 5.84
CA ARG A 4 0.46 -22.32 5.04
C ARG A 4 0.74 -22.07 3.55
N ASN A 5 2.00 -21.77 3.21
CA ASN A 5 2.50 -21.42 1.87
C ASN A 5 1.71 -20.27 1.23
N ARG A 6 1.34 -19.28 2.06
CA ARG A 6 0.49 -18.17 1.61
C ARG A 6 0.99 -16.83 2.09
N ALA A 7 0.91 -15.82 1.24
CA ALA A 7 1.26 -14.44 1.55
C ALA A 7 0.09 -13.51 1.23
N ALA A 8 -0.04 -12.44 2.00
CA ALA A 8 -0.99 -11.38 1.72
C ALA A 8 -0.25 -10.08 1.39
N VAL A 9 -0.55 -9.50 0.23
CA VAL A 9 0.00 -8.21 -0.23
C VAL A 9 -1.09 -7.14 -0.04
N VAL A 10 -0.83 -6.17 0.83
CA VAL A 10 -1.83 -5.20 1.28
C VAL A 10 -1.49 -3.81 0.76
N VAL A 11 -2.44 -3.21 0.03
CA VAL A 11 -2.29 -1.89 -0.58
C VAL A 11 -3.55 -1.07 -0.30
N LEU A 12 -3.46 -0.04 0.56
CA LEU A 12 -4.60 0.87 0.76
C LEU A 12 -4.65 1.93 -0.36
N GLY A 13 -4.76 1.46 -1.60
CA GLY A 13 -4.64 2.21 -2.85
C GLY A 13 -5.03 1.37 -4.06
N ASP A 14 -5.04 1.99 -5.25
CA ASP A 14 -5.32 1.30 -6.52
C ASP A 14 -4.16 0.35 -6.88
N ILE A 15 -4.44 -0.96 -6.93
CA ILE A 15 -3.42 -1.98 -7.25
C ILE A 15 -2.87 -1.80 -8.67
N GLY A 16 -3.68 -1.40 -9.64
CA GLY A 16 -3.23 -1.20 -11.02
C GLY A 16 -2.21 -0.07 -11.15
N ARG A 17 -2.19 0.85 -10.18
CA ARG A 17 -1.23 1.96 -10.09
C ARG A 17 -0.08 1.70 -9.09
N SER A 18 0.04 0.47 -8.61
CA SER A 18 1.03 0.07 -7.60
C SER A 18 1.98 -1.02 -8.15
N PRO A 19 2.83 -0.70 -9.15
CA PRO A 19 3.67 -1.68 -9.85
C PRO A 19 4.62 -2.45 -8.92
N ARG A 20 5.18 -1.79 -7.90
CA ARG A 20 6.06 -2.44 -6.92
C ARG A 20 5.34 -3.52 -6.11
N MET A 21 4.09 -3.30 -5.73
CA MET A 21 3.32 -4.32 -4.98
C MET A 21 2.84 -5.46 -5.88
N GLN A 22 2.50 -5.16 -7.14
CA GLN A 22 2.30 -6.17 -8.17
C GLN A 22 3.54 -7.05 -8.33
N TYR A 23 4.73 -6.48 -8.18
CA TYR A 23 5.97 -7.24 -8.21
C TYR A 23 6.29 -8.07 -7.00
N HIS A 24 6.00 -7.56 -5.81
CA HIS A 24 6.04 -8.40 -4.62
C HIS A 24 5.12 -9.61 -4.79
N ALA A 25 3.90 -9.43 -5.30
CA ALA A 25 2.99 -10.53 -5.54
C ALA A 25 3.53 -11.54 -6.55
N LEU A 26 4.06 -11.07 -7.70
CA LEU A 26 4.67 -11.94 -8.71
C LEU A 26 5.91 -12.69 -8.20
N SER A 27 6.79 -12.03 -7.47
CA SER A 27 8.00 -12.65 -6.91
C SER A 27 7.62 -13.73 -5.89
N LEU A 28 6.67 -13.45 -4.99
CA LEU A 28 6.17 -14.43 -4.03
C LEU A 28 5.53 -15.64 -4.72
N ALA A 29 4.72 -15.40 -5.76
CA ALA A 29 4.06 -16.47 -6.48
C ALA A 29 5.03 -17.33 -7.30
N ARG A 30 5.97 -16.70 -8.02
CA ARG A 30 6.86 -17.39 -8.96
C ARG A 30 8.12 -17.98 -8.33
N GLN A 31 8.76 -17.23 -7.41
CA GLN A 31 10.07 -17.60 -6.87
C GLN A 31 9.93 -18.31 -5.53
N ALA A 32 8.98 -17.88 -4.69
CA ALA A 32 8.72 -18.51 -3.40
C ALA A 32 7.62 -19.59 -3.46
N CYS A 33 6.97 -19.77 -4.63
CA CYS A 33 5.89 -20.73 -4.86
C CYS A 33 4.75 -20.63 -3.84
N LEU A 34 4.36 -19.40 -3.49
CA LEU A 34 3.29 -19.12 -2.53
C LEU A 34 1.98 -18.77 -3.24
N ASP A 35 0.85 -19.11 -2.62
CA ASP A 35 -0.41 -18.45 -2.94
C ASP A 35 -0.40 -17.02 -2.42
N VAL A 36 -0.85 -16.06 -3.22
CA VAL A 36 -0.81 -14.64 -2.89
C VAL A 36 -2.20 -14.02 -2.94
N ASP A 37 -2.65 -13.51 -1.80
CA ASP A 37 -3.87 -12.72 -1.70
C ASP A 37 -3.51 -11.23 -1.74
N ILE A 38 -3.87 -10.53 -2.81
CA ILE A 38 -3.74 -9.07 -2.91
C ILE A 38 -5.00 -8.42 -2.36
N VAL A 39 -4.88 -7.62 -1.30
CA VAL A 39 -5.98 -6.83 -0.73
C VAL A 39 -5.75 -5.37 -1.05
N ALA A 40 -6.55 -4.81 -1.96
CA ALA A 40 -6.34 -3.46 -2.48
C ALA A 40 -7.64 -2.77 -2.91
N TYR A 41 -7.59 -1.46 -3.20
CA TYR A 41 -8.70 -0.82 -3.90
C TYR A 41 -8.71 -1.22 -5.37
N GLY A 42 -9.92 -1.39 -5.92
CA GLY A 42 -10.11 -1.47 -7.37
C GLY A 42 -9.92 -0.11 -8.05
N GLY A 43 -10.00 -0.10 -9.37
CA GLY A 43 -9.81 1.08 -10.19
C GLY A 43 -9.20 0.69 -11.52
N SER A 44 -7.89 0.89 -11.64
CA SER A 44 -7.13 0.52 -12.83
C SER A 44 -6.88 -0.99 -12.87
N GLU A 45 -6.91 -1.58 -14.06
CA GLU A 45 -6.62 -3.01 -14.21
C GLU A 45 -5.12 -3.28 -13.97
N PRO A 46 -4.76 -4.28 -13.14
CA PRO A 46 -3.37 -4.71 -12.95
C PRO A 46 -2.77 -5.27 -14.23
N HIS A 47 -1.44 -5.41 -14.23
CA HIS A 47 -0.73 -6.03 -15.33
C HIS A 47 -1.22 -7.47 -15.56
N ILE A 48 -1.30 -7.90 -16.83
CA ILE A 48 -1.84 -9.21 -17.22
C ILE A 48 -1.17 -10.38 -16.47
N SER A 49 0.13 -10.26 -16.20
CA SER A 49 0.89 -11.28 -15.48
C SER A 49 0.45 -11.45 -14.02
N VAL A 50 -0.18 -10.45 -13.42
CA VAL A 50 -0.78 -10.52 -12.08
C VAL A 50 -2.20 -11.06 -12.19
N SER A 51 -3.00 -10.46 -13.08
CA SER A 51 -4.43 -10.77 -13.22
C SER A 51 -4.70 -12.18 -13.71
N GLN A 52 -3.80 -12.78 -14.50
CA GLN A 52 -3.94 -14.13 -15.05
C GLN A 52 -3.11 -15.18 -14.30
N HIS A 53 -2.40 -14.81 -13.23
CA HIS A 53 -1.59 -15.78 -12.48
C HIS A 53 -2.48 -16.66 -11.59
N GLN A 54 -2.35 -17.98 -11.71
CA GLN A 54 -3.23 -18.92 -10.99
C GLN A 54 -3.11 -18.82 -9.47
N SER A 55 -1.89 -18.58 -8.96
CA SER A 55 -1.61 -18.42 -7.52
C SER A 55 -1.82 -17.00 -6.98
N ILE A 56 -2.37 -16.06 -7.77
CA ILE A 56 -2.62 -14.69 -7.31
C ILE A 56 -4.13 -14.43 -7.30
N HIS A 57 -4.65 -14.02 -6.15
CA HIS A 57 -6.06 -13.72 -5.94
C HIS A 57 -6.23 -12.26 -5.52
N ILE A 58 -7.01 -11.50 -6.30
CA ILE A 58 -7.19 -10.07 -6.07
C ILE A 58 -8.52 -9.82 -5.36
N HIS A 59 -8.44 -9.25 -4.16
CA HIS A 59 -9.57 -8.88 -3.31
C HIS A 59 -9.74 -7.36 -3.33
N LYS A 60 -10.61 -6.88 -4.21
CA LYS A 60 -10.94 -5.45 -4.34
C LYS A 60 -11.79 -5.01 -3.15
N MET A 61 -11.27 -4.09 -2.33
CA MET A 61 -11.97 -3.48 -1.20
C MET A 61 -12.88 -2.34 -1.66
N PRO A 62 -14.04 -2.13 -1.00
CA PRO A 62 -14.86 -0.95 -1.22
C PRO A 62 -14.10 0.32 -0.81
N GLN A 63 -14.24 1.37 -1.61
CA GLN A 63 -13.66 2.68 -1.31
C GLN A 63 -14.62 3.51 -0.46
N TRP A 64 -14.09 4.53 0.22
CA TRP A 64 -14.91 5.52 0.91
C TRP A 64 -15.86 6.19 -0.10
N PRO A 65 -17.17 6.29 0.18
CA PRO A 65 -18.13 6.84 -0.75
C PRO A 65 -17.79 8.27 -1.19
N THR A 66 -18.12 8.59 -2.43
CA THR A 66 -18.02 9.96 -2.95
C THR A 66 -19.29 10.73 -2.58
N PHE A 67 -19.13 11.88 -1.94
CA PHE A 67 -20.24 12.74 -1.53
C PHE A 67 -20.30 14.02 -2.39
N PRO A 68 -21.49 14.62 -2.60
CA PRO A 68 -21.62 15.92 -3.26
C PRO A 68 -20.74 16.98 -2.58
N ARG A 69 -20.16 17.90 -3.39
CA ARG A 69 -19.17 18.89 -2.90
C ARG A 69 -19.66 19.73 -1.72
N ILE A 70 -20.94 20.10 -1.70
CA ILE A 70 -21.55 20.91 -0.63
C ILE A 70 -21.56 20.12 0.68
N LEU A 71 -22.05 18.88 0.64
CA LEU A 71 -22.10 17.99 1.80
C LEU A 71 -20.70 17.65 2.32
N ALA A 72 -19.74 17.41 1.41
CA ALA A 72 -18.35 17.13 1.74
C ALA A 72 -17.63 18.30 2.42
N LYS A 73 -17.99 19.55 2.07
CA LYS A 73 -17.46 20.74 2.74
C LYS A 73 -18.06 20.91 4.14
N LEU A 74 -19.37 20.74 4.27
CA LEU A 74 -20.07 20.90 5.55
C LEU A 74 -19.64 19.84 6.58
N LEU A 75 -19.56 18.58 6.16
CA LEU A 75 -19.20 17.44 7.02
C LEU A 75 -17.71 17.10 6.99
N ARG A 76 -16.86 17.99 6.47
CA ARG A 76 -15.42 17.75 6.34
C ARG A 76 -14.75 17.27 7.63
N PRO A 77 -14.93 17.89 8.81
CA PRO A 77 -14.26 17.42 10.03
C PRO A 77 -14.74 16.02 10.44
N LEU A 78 -16.03 15.73 10.25
CA LEU A 78 -16.59 14.40 10.51
C LEU A 78 -15.99 13.35 9.56
N PHE A 79 -15.90 13.65 8.26
CA PHE A 79 -15.33 12.76 7.26
C PHE A 79 -13.82 12.51 7.45
N LEU A 80 -13.08 13.46 8.01
CA LEU A 80 -11.66 13.25 8.35
C LEU A 80 -11.46 12.15 9.40
N ILE A 81 -12.46 11.91 10.26
CA ILE A 81 -12.42 10.87 11.31
C ILE A 81 -13.11 9.59 10.82
N LEU A 82 -14.29 9.70 10.21
CA LEU A 82 -15.06 8.55 9.75
C LEU A 82 -14.36 7.78 8.62
N LYS A 83 -13.66 8.47 7.72
CA LYS A 83 -12.98 7.80 6.60
C LYS A 83 -11.90 6.82 7.08
N PRO A 84 -10.94 7.21 7.94
CA PRO A 84 -9.99 6.26 8.53
C PRO A 84 -10.66 5.13 9.31
N LEU A 85 -11.77 5.40 10.03
CA LEU A 85 -12.49 4.36 10.78
C LEU A 85 -13.13 3.33 9.85
N PHE A 86 -13.78 3.77 8.78
CA PHE A 86 -14.32 2.87 7.75
C PHE A 86 -13.21 2.04 7.10
N GLN A 87 -12.10 2.69 6.72
CA GLN A 87 -10.94 1.99 6.16
C GLN A 87 -10.37 0.97 7.14
N PHE A 88 -10.33 1.29 8.44
CA PHE A 88 -9.90 0.38 9.50
C PHE A 88 -10.77 -0.87 9.56
N LEU A 89 -12.10 -0.70 9.65
CA LEU A 89 -13.05 -1.80 9.79
C LEU A 89 -13.08 -2.69 8.55
N VAL A 90 -13.13 -2.08 7.37
CA VAL A 90 -13.10 -2.82 6.09
C VAL A 90 -11.82 -3.60 5.96
N LEU A 91 -10.66 -2.97 6.14
CA LEU A 91 -9.38 -3.65 6.01
C LEU A 91 -9.25 -4.79 7.03
N LEU A 92 -9.68 -4.57 8.28
CA LEU A 92 -9.62 -5.60 9.32
C LEU A 92 -10.49 -6.80 8.96
N TRP A 93 -11.71 -6.59 8.45
CA TRP A 93 -12.58 -7.66 7.98
C TRP A 93 -11.95 -8.44 6.82
N TYR A 94 -11.32 -7.75 5.86
CA TYR A 94 -10.66 -8.43 4.75
C TYR A 94 -9.52 -9.33 5.23
N LEU A 95 -8.63 -8.82 6.09
CA LEU A 95 -7.45 -9.56 6.56
C LEU A 95 -7.77 -10.66 7.59
N CYS A 96 -8.80 -10.47 8.42
CA CYS A 96 -9.15 -11.39 9.50
C CYS A 96 -10.30 -12.35 9.15
N VAL A 97 -11.08 -12.09 8.11
CA VAL A 97 -12.26 -12.90 7.78
C VAL A 97 -12.30 -13.29 6.31
N LYS A 98 -12.16 -12.34 5.38
CA LYS A 98 -12.38 -12.60 3.94
C LYS A 98 -11.31 -13.46 3.30
N ILE A 99 -10.03 -13.17 3.57
CA ILE A 99 -8.91 -13.92 3.00
C ILE A 99 -8.51 -15.10 3.89
N PRO A 100 -8.00 -16.20 3.31
CA PRO A 100 -7.38 -17.28 4.07
C PRO A 100 -6.20 -16.76 4.90
N ALA A 101 -5.93 -17.38 6.05
CA ALA A 101 -4.86 -16.92 6.94
C ALA A 101 -3.48 -17.07 6.26
N PRO A 102 -2.71 -15.98 6.03
CA PRO A 102 -1.40 -16.08 5.40
C PRO A 102 -0.32 -16.43 6.42
N ASP A 103 0.86 -16.82 5.97
CA ASP A 103 2.08 -16.88 6.79
C ASP A 103 2.71 -15.49 6.97
N VAL A 104 2.53 -14.60 5.99
CA VAL A 104 3.14 -13.27 5.97
C VAL A 104 2.21 -12.22 5.36
N PHE A 105 2.16 -11.04 5.98
CA PHE A 105 1.59 -9.83 5.40
C PHE A 105 2.72 -8.92 4.93
N ILE A 106 2.64 -8.42 3.69
CA ILE A 106 3.50 -7.37 3.15
C ILE A 106 2.62 -6.16 2.87
N VAL A 107 2.85 -5.03 3.56
CA VAL A 107 2.04 -3.83 3.41
C VAL A 107 2.82 -2.71 2.72
N GLN A 108 2.18 -2.03 1.78
CA GLN A 108 2.67 -0.78 1.21
C GLN A 108 2.48 0.38 2.21
N ASN A 109 3.54 1.11 2.53
CA ASN A 109 3.49 2.37 3.27
C ASN A 109 4.00 3.52 2.40
N PRO A 110 3.24 4.62 2.20
CA PRO A 110 1.95 5.01 2.80
C PRO A 110 0.70 4.46 2.07
N PRO A 111 -0.51 4.60 2.66
CA PRO A 111 -0.85 5.28 3.93
C PRO A 111 -0.58 4.41 5.16
N SER A 112 -0.07 5.03 6.22
CA SER A 112 0.34 4.36 7.45
C SER A 112 -0.80 4.13 8.43
N VAL A 113 -1.68 5.13 8.56
CA VAL A 113 -2.87 5.08 9.42
C VAL A 113 -4.10 5.08 8.51
N PRO A 114 -5.03 4.11 8.64
CA PRO A 114 -5.08 3.03 9.63
C PRO A 114 -4.27 1.77 9.30
N THR A 115 -3.65 1.69 8.11
CA THR A 115 -3.16 0.43 7.52
C THR A 115 -2.19 -0.36 8.41
N LEU A 116 -1.11 0.26 8.93
CA LEU A 116 -0.11 -0.42 9.73
C LEU A 116 -0.70 -0.96 11.05
N VAL A 117 -1.65 -0.23 11.63
CA VAL A 117 -2.37 -0.66 12.84
C VAL A 117 -3.16 -1.93 12.55
N VAL A 118 -3.96 -1.90 11.49
CA VAL A 118 -4.81 -3.03 11.10
C VAL A 118 -3.99 -4.26 10.74
N VAL A 119 -2.95 -4.10 9.91
CA VAL A 119 -2.11 -5.23 9.49
C VAL A 119 -1.37 -5.83 10.68
N LYS A 120 -0.90 -5.01 11.63
CA LYS A 120 -0.27 -5.53 12.86
C LYS A 120 -1.25 -6.32 13.72
N LEU A 121 -2.47 -5.82 13.88
CA LEU A 121 -3.53 -6.53 14.62
C LEU A 121 -3.89 -7.85 13.93
N ALA A 122 -4.07 -7.84 12.61
CA ALA A 122 -4.34 -9.04 11.82
C ALA A 122 -3.18 -10.05 11.89
N SER A 123 -1.92 -9.58 11.80
CA SER A 123 -0.71 -10.39 11.95
C SER A 123 -0.67 -11.08 13.31
N TRP A 124 -1.00 -10.36 14.39
CA TRP A 124 -1.06 -10.96 15.72
C TRP A 124 -2.18 -12.00 15.82
N PHE A 125 -3.39 -11.69 15.35
CA PHE A 125 -4.53 -12.60 15.39
C PHE A 125 -4.34 -13.86 14.53
N ARG A 126 -3.66 -13.74 13.38
CA ARG A 126 -3.41 -14.86 12.45
C ARG A 126 -2.10 -15.60 12.70
N HIS A 127 -1.29 -15.13 13.67
CA HIS A 127 0.08 -15.58 13.90
C HIS A 127 0.95 -15.52 12.65
N SER A 128 0.84 -14.43 11.88
CA SER A 128 1.55 -14.23 10.62
C SER A 128 2.70 -13.23 10.81
N ALA A 129 3.75 -13.35 10.01
CA ALA A 129 4.78 -12.32 9.90
C ALA A 129 4.18 -11.02 9.34
N PHE A 130 4.81 -9.90 9.66
CA PHE A 130 4.37 -8.55 9.29
C PHE A 130 5.56 -7.79 8.74
N ILE A 131 5.52 -7.48 7.44
CA ILE A 131 6.58 -6.79 6.71
C ILE A 131 6.04 -5.48 6.18
N VAL A 132 6.77 -4.40 6.41
CA VAL A 132 6.43 -3.06 5.91
C VAL A 132 7.35 -2.72 4.74
N ASP A 133 6.76 -2.34 3.61
CA ASP A 133 7.47 -1.81 2.46
C ASP A 133 7.32 -0.28 2.41
N TRP A 134 8.41 0.41 2.74
CA TRP A 134 8.48 1.87 2.90
C TRP A 134 8.78 2.55 1.56
N HIS A 135 7.82 3.34 1.07
CA HIS A 135 7.92 4.12 -0.17
C HIS A 135 8.05 5.61 0.12
N ASN A 136 7.42 6.06 1.19
CA ASN A 136 7.51 7.40 1.73
C ASN A 136 7.09 7.37 3.21
N PHE A 137 7.25 8.49 3.91
CA PHE A 137 6.75 8.67 5.25
C PHE A 137 5.37 9.33 5.21
N GLY A 138 4.35 8.63 5.69
CA GLY A 138 2.98 9.12 5.70
C GLY A 138 2.82 10.42 6.49
N TYR A 139 3.57 10.60 7.58
CA TYR A 139 3.53 11.85 8.34
C TYR A 139 3.99 13.06 7.52
N THR A 140 4.95 12.88 6.60
CA THR A 140 5.46 13.97 5.75
C THR A 140 4.41 14.37 4.71
N LEU A 141 3.72 13.39 4.11
CA LEU A 141 2.60 13.65 3.20
C LEU A 141 1.41 14.31 3.90
N LEU A 142 1.15 13.93 5.16
CA LEU A 142 0.11 14.54 5.97
C LEU A 142 0.46 16.01 6.28
N ASP A 143 1.72 16.30 6.62
CA ASP A 143 2.20 17.66 6.90
C ASP A 143 2.01 18.59 5.69
N LEU A 144 2.35 18.10 4.48
CA LEU A 144 2.10 18.81 3.23
C LEU A 144 0.61 19.08 2.98
N SER A 145 -0.28 18.22 3.48
CA SER A 145 -1.74 18.31 3.24
C SER A 145 -2.48 19.17 4.26
N LEU A 146 -2.05 19.16 5.53
CA LEU A 146 -2.70 19.88 6.63
C LEU A 146 -2.02 21.21 6.99
N GLY A 147 -0.80 21.44 6.53
CA GLY A 147 0.01 22.63 6.85
C GLY A 147 0.71 22.54 8.22
N ARG A 148 1.73 23.40 8.38
CA ARG A 148 2.76 23.35 9.44
C ARG A 148 2.28 23.38 10.90
N ASN A 149 1.01 23.71 11.16
CA ASN A 149 0.48 23.93 12.52
C ASN A 149 -0.47 22.82 13.01
N SER A 150 -0.55 21.68 12.32
CA SER A 150 -1.47 20.62 12.74
C SER A 150 -0.91 19.73 13.85
N LEU A 151 -1.66 19.57 14.95
CA LEU A 151 -1.34 18.63 16.04
C LEU A 151 -1.44 17.15 15.60
N PHE A 152 -2.03 16.88 14.43
CA PHE A 152 -2.20 15.54 13.88
C PHE A 152 -0.90 14.95 13.32
N VAL A 153 0.03 15.78 12.84
CA VAL A 153 1.29 15.29 12.24
C VAL A 153 2.19 14.60 13.28
N PRO A 154 2.46 15.16 14.47
CA PRO A 154 3.23 14.47 15.50
C PRO A 154 2.59 13.14 15.93
N MET A 155 1.26 13.12 16.09
CA MET A 155 0.52 11.90 16.42
C MET A 155 0.67 10.86 15.31
N TYR A 156 0.47 11.25 14.05
CA TYR A 156 0.63 10.36 12.90
C TYR A 156 2.04 9.78 12.83
N ARG A 157 3.07 10.63 12.99
CA ARG A 157 4.49 10.22 13.03
C ARG A 157 4.74 9.23 14.16
N TRP A 158 4.17 9.45 15.35
CA TRP A 158 4.30 8.53 16.47
C TRP A 158 3.67 7.17 16.16
N ILE A 159 2.45 7.13 15.62
CA ILE A 159 1.77 5.89 15.23
C ILE A 159 2.59 5.16 14.15
N GLU A 160 2.96 5.85 13.08
CA GLU A 160 3.74 5.31 11.98
C GLU A 160 5.06 4.69 12.47
N ARG A 161 5.79 5.40 13.35
CA ARG A 161 7.03 4.90 13.96
C ARG A 161 6.78 3.72 14.90
N ARG A 162 5.75 3.78 15.74
CA ARG A 162 5.43 2.74 16.72
C ARG A 162 5.11 1.42 16.04
N PHE A 163 4.23 1.43 15.04
CA PHE A 163 3.83 0.23 14.31
C PHE A 163 4.90 -0.22 13.32
N GLY A 164 5.64 0.71 12.71
CA GLY A 164 6.81 0.40 11.90
C GLY A 164 7.87 -0.41 12.65
N LYS A 165 8.17 -0.05 13.91
CA LYS A 165 9.07 -0.81 14.78
C LYS A 165 8.58 -2.21 15.15
N MET A 166 7.26 -2.46 15.07
CA MET A 166 6.66 -3.76 15.40
C MET A 166 6.64 -4.73 14.22
N ALA A 167 7.17 -4.32 13.06
CA ALA A 167 7.34 -5.15 11.90
C ALA A 167 8.45 -6.19 12.12
N HIS A 168 8.19 -7.41 11.65
CA HIS A 168 9.16 -8.50 11.64
C HIS A 168 10.21 -8.32 10.53
N GLY A 169 9.88 -7.52 9.49
CA GLY A 169 10.80 -7.13 8.43
C GLY A 169 10.43 -5.75 7.87
N SER A 170 11.40 -5.08 7.26
CA SER A 170 11.18 -3.80 6.58
C SER A 170 11.95 -3.73 5.28
N LEU A 171 11.28 -3.26 4.22
CA LEU A 171 11.84 -3.03 2.88
C LEU A 171 11.74 -1.53 2.59
N CYS A 172 12.65 -0.96 1.81
CA CYS A 172 12.56 0.46 1.47
C CYS A 172 13.09 0.74 0.06
N VAL A 173 12.59 1.83 -0.55
CA VAL A 173 12.89 2.20 -1.94
C VAL A 173 14.30 2.77 -2.16
N THR A 174 14.92 3.36 -1.13
CA THR A 174 16.22 4.05 -1.26
C THR A 174 17.14 3.87 -0.05
N ARG A 175 18.45 4.01 -0.26
CA ARG A 175 19.45 4.07 0.83
C ARG A 175 19.25 5.26 1.77
N ALA A 176 18.81 6.41 1.25
CA ALA A 176 18.51 7.57 2.09
C ALA A 176 17.38 7.27 3.08
N MET A 177 16.32 6.60 2.61
CA MET A 177 15.23 6.15 3.48
C MET A 177 15.68 5.09 4.47
N GLN A 178 16.52 4.13 4.05
CA GLN A 178 17.12 3.15 4.96
C GLN A 178 17.88 3.83 6.11
N HIS A 179 18.69 4.85 5.79
CA HIS A 179 19.47 5.59 6.77
C HIS A 179 18.58 6.35 7.76
N GLU A 180 17.51 7.00 7.27
CA GLU A 180 16.50 7.66 8.10
C GLU A 180 15.79 6.65 9.03
N LEU A 181 15.37 5.51 8.48
CA LEU A 181 14.74 4.43 9.23
C LEU A 181 15.67 3.87 10.30
N SER A 182 16.96 3.68 10.01
CA SER A 182 17.91 3.13 10.98
C SER A 182 18.26 4.13 12.07
N HIS A 183 18.64 5.37 11.71
CA HIS A 183 19.15 6.36 12.67
C HIS A 183 18.04 7.01 13.48
N ASN A 184 16.97 7.46 12.82
CA ASN A 184 15.92 8.23 13.49
C ASN A 184 14.80 7.33 14.00
N TRP A 185 14.53 6.22 13.30
CA TRP A 185 13.43 5.33 13.64
C TRP A 185 13.86 4.06 14.35
N GLY A 186 15.13 3.66 14.33
CA GLY A 186 15.60 2.40 14.90
C GLY A 186 15.00 1.17 14.20
N ILE A 187 14.70 1.29 12.90
CA ILE A 187 14.15 0.23 12.04
C ILE A 187 15.23 -0.21 11.07
N LYS A 188 15.60 -1.50 11.11
CA LYS A 188 16.51 -2.10 10.14
C LYS A 188 15.73 -2.50 8.89
N ALA A 189 15.87 -1.70 7.83
CA ALA A 189 15.25 -1.98 6.54
C ALA A 189 16.27 -2.50 5.52
N THR A 190 15.81 -3.31 4.57
CA THR A 190 16.58 -3.73 3.39
C THR A 190 16.19 -2.85 2.21
N VAL A 191 17.17 -2.32 1.48
CA VAL A 191 16.88 -1.51 0.27
C VAL A 191 16.53 -2.45 -0.88
N LEU A 192 15.35 -2.24 -1.44
CA LEU A 192 14.92 -2.79 -2.72
C LEU A 192 14.57 -1.60 -3.60
N TYR A 193 15.42 -1.31 -4.56
CA TYR A 193 15.18 -0.21 -5.49
C TYR A 193 13.99 -0.51 -6.39
N ASP A 194 13.20 0.51 -6.70
CA ASP A 194 12.22 0.41 -7.77
C ASP A 194 12.97 0.32 -9.09
N GLN A 195 12.98 -0.88 -9.67
CA GLN A 195 13.42 -1.08 -11.04
C GLN A 195 12.21 -1.03 -11.97
N PRO A 196 12.34 -0.38 -13.14
CA PRO A 196 11.27 -0.37 -14.12
C PRO A 196 10.93 -1.81 -14.47
N PRO A 197 9.64 -2.13 -14.57
CA PRO A 197 9.25 -3.46 -14.87
C PRO A 197 9.84 -4.09 -16.15
N GLU A 198 9.97 -5.42 -16.26
CA GLU A 198 10.31 -6.07 -17.55
C GLU A 198 9.28 -5.72 -18.64
N PHE A 199 8.03 -5.47 -18.24
CA PHE A 199 6.98 -4.99 -19.14
C PHE A 199 7.04 -3.49 -19.44
N PHE A 200 7.88 -2.71 -18.72
CA PHE A 200 8.18 -1.33 -19.08
C PHE A 200 9.14 -1.33 -20.27
N ARG A 201 8.58 -1.18 -21.46
CA ARG A 201 9.33 -0.94 -22.69
C ARG A 201 9.30 0.54 -23.05
N PRO A 202 10.31 1.04 -23.78
CA PRO A 202 10.21 2.33 -24.45
C PRO A 202 8.92 2.39 -25.29
N ALA A 203 8.17 3.47 -25.16
CA ALA A 203 7.00 3.71 -25.99
C ALA A 203 7.41 3.77 -27.47
N SER A 204 6.63 3.12 -28.34
CA SER A 204 6.79 3.21 -29.79
C SER A 204 6.55 4.64 -30.28
N LEU A 205 7.03 4.97 -31.48
CA LEU A 205 6.81 6.30 -32.07
C LEU A 205 5.32 6.64 -32.16
N THR A 206 4.47 5.66 -32.46
CA THR A 206 3.01 5.83 -32.52
C THR A 206 2.41 6.12 -31.15
N GLU A 207 2.82 5.41 -30.10
CA GLU A 207 2.39 5.66 -28.72
C GLU A 207 2.84 7.05 -28.24
N LYS A 208 4.09 7.45 -28.55
CA LYS A 208 4.61 8.79 -28.24
C LYS A 208 3.85 9.89 -28.97
N HIS A 209 3.53 9.69 -30.25
CA HIS A 209 2.76 10.64 -31.06
C HIS A 209 1.33 10.80 -30.54
N ASN A 210 0.67 9.69 -30.20
CA ASN A 210 -0.68 9.71 -29.63
C ASN A 210 -0.71 10.36 -28.26
N MET A 211 0.28 10.07 -27.41
CA MET A 211 0.43 10.75 -26.11
C MET A 211 0.67 12.25 -26.30
N SER A 212 1.51 12.65 -27.26
CA SER A 212 1.77 14.06 -27.57
C SER A 212 0.52 14.78 -28.06
N LYS A 213 -0.26 14.15 -28.95
CA LYS A 213 -1.57 14.66 -29.39
C LYS A 213 -2.55 14.79 -28.23
N PHE A 214 -2.63 13.79 -27.36
CA PHE A 214 -3.50 13.82 -26.18
C PHE A 214 -3.14 14.97 -25.25
N ILE A 215 -1.85 15.16 -24.96
CA ILE A 215 -1.38 16.25 -24.10
C ILE A 215 -1.68 17.61 -24.75
N CYS A 216 -1.37 17.76 -26.04
CA CYS A 216 -1.64 19.01 -26.75
C CYS A 216 -3.14 19.33 -26.73
N HIS A 217 -4.02 18.36 -26.99
CA HIS A 217 -5.46 18.62 -27.05
C HIS A 217 -6.11 18.94 -25.70
N HIS A 218 -5.51 18.51 -24.58
CA HIS A 218 -6.08 18.71 -23.24
C HIS A 218 -5.43 19.82 -22.41
N TYR A 219 -4.24 20.29 -22.80
CA TYR A 219 -3.45 21.23 -22.00
C TYR A 219 -2.99 22.48 -22.76
N THR A 220 -3.43 22.70 -24.01
CA THR A 220 -3.41 24.00 -24.69
C THR A 220 -4.82 24.45 -25.00
#